data_AF-A0A5N6UDR4-F1
#
_entry.id   AF-A0A5N6UDR4-F1
#
_cell.length_a   1.000
_cell.length_b   1.000
_cell.length_c   1.000
_cell.angle_alpha   90.00
_cell.angle_beta   90.00
_cell.angle_gamma   90.00
#
_symmetry.space_group_name_H-M   'P 1'
#
loop_
_entity.id
_entity.type
_entity.pdbx_description
1 polymer ?
#
loop_
_entity_poly.entity_id
_entity_poly.type
_entity_poly.pdbx_seq_one_letter_code
_entity_poly.pdbx_strand_id
1 'polypeptide(L)'
;MSDANTIQTLDTRMGELLAAIESHPMMTGSPPHPTGFYIHDFIRNTHNKLRSIDAQKLQATDPATVKEFQDIRGRNILAEQLIEGSGPMAQMMLMMGGGPLDFGDAIKQKAQAVNAV
;
A
#
# COMPACT_ATOMS: atom_id res chain seq x y z
N MET A 1 11.55 -8.09 16.88
CA MET A 1 10.58 -6.98 16.93
C MET A 1 9.32 -7.49 17.61
N SER A 2 8.65 -6.69 18.45
CA SER A 2 7.30 -7.03 18.93
C SER A 2 6.27 -6.69 17.87
N ASP A 3 5.10 -7.34 17.89
CA ASP A 3 4.03 -7.06 16.93
C ASP A 3 3.55 -5.61 16.97
N ALA A 4 3.52 -4.98 18.15
CA ALA A 4 3.26 -3.56 18.28
C ALA A 4 4.28 -2.68 17.53
N ASN A 5 5.57 -3.05 17.59
CA ASN A 5 6.62 -2.34 16.85
C ASN A 5 6.50 -2.58 15.33
N THR A 6 6.15 -3.80 14.92
CA THR A 6 5.86 -4.16 13.52
C THR A 6 4.70 -3.32 12.97
N ILE A 7 3.58 -3.25 13.68
CA ILE A 7 2.41 -2.44 13.31
C ILE A 7 2.78 -0.95 13.23
N GLN A 8 3.50 -0.42 14.22
CA GLN A 8 3.93 0.99 14.23
C GLN A 8 4.86 1.32 13.04
N THR A 9 5.78 0.40 12.72
CA THR A 9 6.71 0.57 11.60
C THR A 9 5.96 0.55 10.27
N LEU A 10 5.03 -0.40 10.09
CA LEU A 10 4.16 -0.44 8.91
C LEU A 10 3.29 0.83 8.80
N ASP A 11 2.69 1.28 9.91
CA ASP A 11 1.86 2.49 9.94
C ASP A 11 2.63 3.72 9.44
N THR A 12 3.87 3.87 9.93
CA THR A 12 4.75 4.97 9.54
C THR A 12 5.11 4.89 8.05
N ARG A 13 5.58 3.72 7.58
CA ARG A 13 6.01 3.53 6.19
C ARG A 13 4.85 3.67 5.19
N MET A 14 3.67 3.16 5.54
CA MET A 14 2.46 3.33 4.70
C MET A 14 2.02 4.79 4.65
N GLY A 15 2.09 5.52 5.77
CA GLY A 15 1.83 6.96 5.80
C GLY A 15 2.80 7.75 4.93
N GLU A 16 4.09 7.44 4.98
CA GLU A 16 5.10 8.06 4.11
C GLU A 16 4.88 7.77 2.63
N LEU A 17 4.49 6.53 2.29
CA LEU A 17 4.16 6.14 0.93
C LEU A 17 2.96 6.93 0.40
N LEU A 18 1.90 7.05 1.19
CA LEU A 18 0.72 7.84 0.84
C LEU A 18 1.06 9.31 0.60
N ALA A 19 1.81 9.94 1.51
CA ALA A 19 2.23 11.31 1.35
C ALA A 19 3.07 11.53 0.08
N ALA A 20 3.94 10.57 -0.25
CA ALA A 20 4.73 10.63 -1.48
C ALA A 20 3.85 10.55 -2.74
N ILE A 21 2.86 9.63 -2.75
CA ILE A 21 1.90 9.51 -3.85
C ILE A 21 1.08 10.80 -4.00
N GLU A 22 0.54 11.35 -2.92
CA GLU A 22 -0.26 12.58 -2.92
C GLU A 22 0.51 13.79 -3.46
N SER A 23 1.82 13.85 -3.20
CA SER A 23 2.70 14.90 -3.72
C SER A 23 3.11 14.72 -5.19
N HIS A 24 2.85 13.54 -5.78
CA HIS A 24 3.30 13.24 -7.13
C HIS A 24 2.51 14.04 -8.18
N PRO A 25 3.14 14.55 -9.25
CA PRO A 25 2.47 15.36 -10.28
C PRO A 25 1.19 14.72 -10.85
N MET A 26 1.15 13.39 -10.97
CA MET A 26 -0.03 12.63 -11.43
C MET A 26 -1.27 12.80 -10.55
N MET A 27 -1.11 13.13 -9.27
CA MET A 27 -2.19 13.34 -8.30
C MET A 27 -2.61 14.81 -8.20
N THR A 28 -1.81 15.72 -8.76
CA THR A 28 -2.08 17.18 -8.71
C THR A 28 -2.99 17.69 -9.83
N GLY A 29 -3.24 16.87 -10.86
CA GLY A 29 -4.18 17.20 -11.94
C GLY A 29 -5.64 17.16 -11.50
N SER A 30 -6.52 17.86 -12.23
CA SER A 30 -7.98 17.79 -12.04
C SER A 30 -8.67 17.37 -13.34
N PRO A 31 -9.12 16.11 -13.47
CA PRO A 31 -9.04 15.04 -12.48
C PRO A 31 -7.62 14.44 -12.34
N PRO A 32 -7.28 13.82 -11.20
CA PRO A 32 -6.02 13.09 -11.04
C PRO A 32 -5.97 11.88 -11.98
N HIS A 33 -4.76 11.39 -12.24
CA HIS A 33 -4.57 10.22 -13.10
C HIS A 33 -5.30 9.00 -12.53
N PRO A 34 -6.17 8.31 -13.31
CA PRO A 34 -7.02 7.24 -12.79
C PRO A 34 -6.24 6.13 -12.06
N THR A 35 -5.19 5.59 -12.67
CA THR A 35 -4.34 4.56 -12.06
C THR A 35 -3.71 5.04 -10.74
N GLY A 36 -3.25 6.29 -10.71
CA GLY A 36 -2.66 6.89 -9.51
C GLY A 36 -3.67 7.00 -8.38
N PHE A 37 -4.89 7.46 -8.70
CA PHE A 37 -5.99 7.57 -7.76
C PHE A 37 -6.42 6.20 -7.20
N TYR A 38 -6.58 5.18 -8.04
CA TYR A 38 -6.98 3.85 -7.58
C TYR A 38 -5.94 3.20 -6.67
N ILE A 39 -4.66 3.33 -7.01
CA ILE A 39 -3.57 2.78 -6.19
C ILE A 39 -3.48 3.54 -4.86
N HIS A 40 -3.60 4.87 -4.87
CA HIS A 40 -3.66 5.69 -3.66
C HIS A 40 -4.80 5.25 -2.73
N ASP A 41 -6.03 5.12 -3.25
CA ASP A 41 -7.19 4.70 -2.46
C ASP A 41 -7.01 3.27 -1.90
N PHE A 42 -6.47 2.36 -2.71
CA PHE A 42 -6.19 0.99 -2.28
C PHE A 42 -5.19 0.93 -1.11
N ILE A 43 -4.11 1.70 -1.18
CA ILE A 43 -3.11 1.80 -0.10
C ILE A 43 -3.73 2.44 1.14
N ARG A 44 -4.49 3.53 0.97
CA ARG A 44 -5.18 4.23 2.07
C ARG A 44 -6.14 3.31 2.82
N ASN A 45 -6.96 2.55 2.08
CA ASN A 45 -7.88 1.60 2.68
C ASN A 45 -7.15 0.45 3.40
N THR A 46 -6.00 0.02 2.88
CA THR A 46 -5.15 -0.99 3.55
C THR A 46 -4.51 -0.43 4.81
N HIS A 47 -4.07 0.84 4.79
CA HIS A 47 -3.51 1.53 5.94
C HIS A 47 -4.54 1.70 7.07
N ASN A 48 -5.78 2.06 6.72
CA ASN A 48 -6.88 2.14 7.68
C ASN A 48 -7.16 0.79 8.35
N LYS A 49 -7.08 -0.32 7.60
CA LYS A 49 -7.19 -1.67 8.16
C LYS A 49 -6.06 -2.02 9.11
N LEU A 50 -4.82 -1.65 8.79
CA LEU A 50 -3.69 -1.83 9.69
C LEU A 50 -3.93 -1.11 11.03
N ARG A 51 -4.45 0.12 10.98
CA ARG A 51 -4.74 0.92 12.18
C ARG A 51 -5.85 0.34 13.05
N SER A 52 -6.69 -0.55 12.51
CA SER A 52 -7.70 -1.27 13.30
C SER A 52 -7.21 -2.57 13.92
N ILE A 53 -5.98 -3.01 13.62
CA ILE A 53 -5.41 -4.22 14.22
C ILE A 53 -5.15 -4.00 15.71
N ASP A 54 -5.69 -4.91 16.53
CA ASP A 54 -5.36 -4.99 17.95
C ASP A 54 -4.01 -5.72 18.12
N ALA A 55 -2.97 -4.96 18.46
CA ALA A 55 -1.62 -5.49 18.66
C ALA A 55 -1.54 -6.56 19.75
N GLN A 56 -2.39 -6.49 20.79
CA GLN A 56 -2.38 -7.49 21.86
C GLN A 56 -2.96 -8.82 21.37
N LYS A 57 -4.02 -8.77 20.55
CA LYS A 57 -4.58 -9.97 19.93
C LYS A 57 -3.63 -10.58 18.90
N LEU A 58 -2.92 -9.76 18.14
CA LEU A 58 -1.90 -10.25 17.22
C LEU A 58 -0.78 -10.97 17.97
N GLN A 59 -0.29 -10.37 19.06
CA GLN A 59 0.72 -10.97 19.94
C GLN A 59 0.24 -12.25 20.61
N ALA A 60 -1.05 -12.32 20.96
CA ALA A 60 -1.68 -13.53 21.50
C ALA A 60 -1.98 -14.58 20.41
N THR A 61 -1.60 -14.35 19.16
CA THR A 61 -1.83 -15.23 18.01
C THR A 61 -3.31 -15.54 17.76
N ASP A 62 -4.19 -14.58 18.04
CA ASP A 62 -5.62 -14.69 17.74
C ASP A 62 -5.82 -14.98 16.24
N PRO A 63 -6.48 -16.10 15.86
CA PRO A 63 -6.54 -16.53 14.46
C PRO A 63 -7.15 -15.50 13.50
N ALA A 64 -8.17 -14.76 13.95
CA ALA A 64 -8.82 -13.75 13.13
C ALA A 64 -7.89 -12.56 12.88
N THR A 65 -7.24 -12.08 13.94
CA THR A 65 -6.30 -10.95 13.88
C THR A 65 -5.04 -11.30 13.06
N VAL A 66 -4.50 -12.51 13.22
CA VAL A 66 -3.38 -13.00 12.40
C VAL A 66 -3.76 -13.05 10.93
N LYS A 67 -4.95 -13.56 10.60
CA LYS A 67 -5.45 -13.60 9.22
C LYS A 67 -5.58 -12.19 8.64
N GLU A 68 -6.18 -11.27 9.38
CA GLU A 68 -6.32 -9.88 8.92
C GLU A 68 -4.97 -9.21 8.69
N PHE A 69 -3.99 -9.45 9.57
CA PHE A 69 -2.63 -8.96 9.41
C PHE A 69 -1.94 -9.54 8.17
N GLN A 70 -2.10 -10.84 7.88
CA GLN A 70 -1.57 -11.43 6.65
C GLN A 70 -2.25 -10.87 5.39
N ASP A 71 -3.56 -10.61 5.44
CA ASP A 71 -4.28 -9.97 4.34
C ASP A 71 -3.73 -8.56 4.06
N ILE A 72 -3.38 -7.79 5.09
CA ILE A 72 -2.72 -6.48 4.95
C ILE A 72 -1.36 -6.62 4.27
N ARG A 73 -0.53 -7.59 4.68
CA ARG A 73 0.77 -7.84 4.03
C ARG A 73 0.61 -8.22 2.56
N GLY A 74 -0.35 -9.09 2.24
CA GLY A 74 -0.66 -9.44 0.85
C GLY A 74 -1.09 -8.24 0.02
N ARG A 75 -1.88 -7.33 0.60
CA ARG A 75 -2.26 -6.07 -0.06
C ARG A 75 -1.08 -5.15 -0.28
N ASN A 76 -0.12 -5.06 0.65
CA ASN A 76 1.09 -4.25 0.47
C ASN A 76 2.00 -4.79 -0.64
N ILE A 77 2.10 -6.12 -0.79
CA ILE A 77 2.79 -6.75 -1.93
C ILE A 77 2.10 -6.41 -3.24
N LEU A 78 0.77 -6.50 -3.28
CA LEU A 78 0.02 -6.13 -4.48
C LEU A 78 0.18 -4.64 -4.81
N ALA A 79 0.19 -3.76 -3.81
CA ALA A 79 0.41 -2.33 -4.01
C ALA A 79 1.80 -2.05 -4.63
N GLU A 80 2.85 -2.72 -4.15
CA GLU A 80 4.19 -2.63 -4.74
C GLU A 80 4.18 -3.07 -6.21
N GLN A 81 3.58 -4.23 -6.52
CA GLN A 81 3.47 -4.72 -7.90
C GLN A 81 2.74 -3.73 -8.80
N LEU A 82 1.64 -3.14 -8.32
CA LEU A 82 0.89 -2.12 -9.06
C LEU A 82 1.72 -0.86 -9.32
N ILE A 83 2.51 -0.40 -8.34
CA ILE A 83 3.43 0.74 -8.46
C ILE A 83 4.57 0.44 -9.44
N GLU A 84 5.07 -0.79 -9.46
CA GLU A 84 6.08 -1.25 -10.40
C GLU A 84 5.52 -1.52 -11.80
N GLY A 85 4.19 -1.47 -11.98
CA GLY A 85 3.52 -1.82 -13.22
C GLY A 85 3.64 -3.31 -13.57
N SER A 86 3.84 -4.16 -12.56
CA SER A 86 4.08 -5.59 -12.72
C SER A 86 2.86 -6.43 -12.36
N GLY A 87 2.76 -7.60 -13.00
CA GLY A 87 1.71 -8.59 -12.72
C GLY A 87 0.35 -8.33 -13.39
N PRO A 88 -0.59 -9.28 -13.25
CA PRO A 88 -1.84 -9.28 -14.01
C PRO A 88 -2.77 -8.10 -13.70
N MET A 89 -2.81 -7.64 -12.44
CA MET A 89 -3.68 -6.52 -12.04
C MET A 89 -3.20 -5.18 -12.59
N ALA A 90 -1.88 -4.96 -12.64
CA ALA A 90 -1.33 -3.77 -13.28
C ALA A 90 -1.68 -3.77 -14.79
N GLN A 91 -1.52 -4.91 -15.46
CA GLN A 91 -1.91 -5.08 -16.86
C GLN A 91 -3.40 -4.86 -17.10
N MET A 92 -4.26 -5.34 -16.20
CA MET A 92 -5.69 -5.07 -16.28
C MET A 92 -6.01 -3.58 -16.14
N MET A 93 -5.37 -2.85 -15.22
CA MET A 93 -5.56 -1.40 -15.09
C MET A 93 -5.14 -0.65 -16.38
N LEU A 94 -4.05 -1.08 -17.02
CA LEU A 94 -3.64 -0.54 -18.33
C LEU A 94 -4.72 -0.75 -19.39
N MET A 95 -5.26 -1.97 -19.49
CA MET A 95 -6.29 -2.34 -20.46
C MET A 95 -7.63 -1.61 -20.24
N MET A 96 -7.97 -1.30 -18.99
CA MET A 96 -9.20 -0.60 -18.62
C MET A 96 -9.13 0.93 -18.80
N GLY A 97 -8.13 1.43 -19.52
CA GLY A 97 -7.96 2.87 -19.80
C GLY A 97 -7.25 3.64 -18.68
N GLY A 98 -6.65 2.94 -17.71
CA GLY A 98 -5.85 3.57 -16.66
C GLY A 98 -4.56 4.20 -17.19
N GLY A 99 -4.03 3.72 -18.31
CA GLY A 99 -2.79 4.22 -18.92
C GLY A 99 -1.52 3.87 -18.12
N PRO A 100 -0.36 3.75 -18.80
CA PRO A 100 0.91 3.51 -18.12
C PRO A 100 1.27 4.70 -17.23
N LEU A 101 1.73 4.39 -16.03
CA LEU A 101 2.09 5.39 -15.04
C LEU A 101 3.43 5.01 -14.42
N ASP A 102 4.39 5.93 -14.49
CA ASP A 102 5.63 5.82 -13.75
C ASP A 102 5.52 6.63 -12.46
N PHE A 103 5.60 5.93 -11.34
CA PHE A 103 5.59 6.51 -10.00
C PHE A 103 6.98 7.07 -9.58
N GLY A 104 8.02 6.79 -10.36
CA GLY A 104 9.39 7.19 -10.05
C GLY A 104 10.02 6.41 -8.89
N ASP A 105 11.33 6.52 -8.76
CA ASP A 105 12.13 5.69 -7.85
C ASP A 105 11.81 5.93 -6.37
N ALA A 106 11.50 7.16 -5.98
CA ALA A 106 11.21 7.51 -4.59
C ALA A 106 9.96 6.78 -4.07
N ILE A 107 8.89 6.68 -4.88
CA ILE A 107 7.67 5.97 -4.50
C ILE A 107 7.90 4.46 -4.52
N LYS A 108 8.61 3.94 -5.53
CA LYS A 108 8.97 2.52 -5.62
C LYS A 108 9.78 2.07 -4.39
N GLN A 109 10.78 2.84 -3.99
CA GLN A 109 11.58 2.56 -2.79
C GLN A 109 10.74 2.59 -1.51
N LYS A 110 9.78 3.51 -1.40
CA LYS A 110 8.86 3.54 -0.25
C LYS A 110 7.91 2.34 -0.22
N ALA A 111 7.42 1.89 -1.38
CA ALA A 111 6.61 0.68 -1.49
C ALA A 111 7.41 -0.57 -1.08
N GLN A 112 8.63 -0.72 -1.57
CA GLN A 112 9.57 -1.77 -1.15
C GLN A 112 9.84 -1.73 0.36
N ALA A 113 10.04 -0.52 0.93
CA ALA A 113 10.25 -0.37 2.36
C ALA A 113 9.05 -0.85 3.19
N VAL A 114 7.81 -0.67 2.73
CA VAL A 114 6.63 -1.20 3.42
C VAL A 114 6.69 -2.74 3.52
N ASN A 115 7.14 -3.43 2.48
CA ASN A 115 7.22 -4.89 2.45
C ASN A 115 8.46 -5.47 3.15
N ALA A 116 9.45 -4.64 3.48
CA ALA A 116 10.63 -5.02 4.24
C ALA A 116 10.44 -5.02 5.78
N VAL A 117 9.18 -5.08 6.25
CA VAL A 117 8.80 -5.16 7.68
C VAL A 117 8.43 -6.58 8.09
#